data_AF-A0AAQ0EEM4-F1
#
_entry.id   AF-A0AAQ0EEM4-F1
#
_cell.length_a   1.000
_cell.length_b   1.000
_cell.length_c   1.000
_cell.angle_alpha   90.00
_cell.angle_beta   90.00
_cell.angle_gamma   90.00
#
_symmetry.space_group_name_H-M   'P 1'
#
loop_
_entity.id
_entity.type
_entity.pdbx_description
1 polymer ?
#
loop_
_entity_poly.entity_id
_entity_poly.type
_entity_poly.pdbx_seq_one_letter_code
_entity_poly.pdbx_strand_id
1 'polypeptide(L)'
;MKIKSQISGHIIDIFGIYWVLSVDGSCTETILLGLPKNSGGLVPYRITGKVIDSVDIIEPSVPDGFIYYYSGIHHKSLIEENLLDDLREYDETAYKRFLEILKAEGSIDPDFY
;
A
#
# COMPACT_ATOMS: atom_id res chain seq x y z
N MET A 1 0.64 -9.93 -0.17
CA MET A 1 0.05 -9.43 1.08
C MET A 1 -1.26 -8.73 0.77
N LYS A 2 -2.32 -9.06 1.51
CA LYS A 2 -3.64 -8.47 1.35
C LYS A 2 -4.33 -8.25 2.69
N ILE A 3 -5.13 -7.19 2.77
CA ILE A 3 -6.02 -6.91 3.89
C ILE A 3 -7.48 -6.94 3.44
N LYS A 4 -8.39 -7.13 4.38
CA LYS A 4 -9.82 -6.97 4.17
C LYS A 4 -10.35 -5.86 5.07
N SER A 5 -11.04 -4.88 4.50
CA SER A 5 -11.76 -3.89 5.31
C SER A 5 -12.91 -4.57 6.06
N GLN A 6 -12.99 -4.40 7.38
CA GLN A 6 -14.14 -4.86 8.16
C GLN A 6 -15.40 -4.01 7.91
N ILE A 7 -15.22 -2.78 7.42
CA ILE A 7 -16.32 -1.83 7.15
C ILE A 7 -16.96 -2.12 5.78
N SER A 8 -16.16 -2.18 4.71
CA SER A 8 -16.67 -2.38 3.35
C SER A 8 -16.65 -3.84 2.88
N GLY A 9 -15.90 -4.71 3.54
CA GLY A 9 -15.65 -6.07 3.09
C GLY A 9 -14.69 -6.19 1.90
N HIS A 10 -14.19 -5.07 1.36
CA HIS A 10 -13.28 -5.07 0.21
C HIS A 10 -11.92 -5.68 0.56
N ILE A 11 -11.38 -6.45 -0.38
CA ILE A 11 -10.01 -6.97 -0.34
C ILE A 11 -9.09 -5.95 -1.01
N ILE A 12 -7.98 -5.63 -0.36
CA ILE A 12 -7.04 -4.60 -0.78
C ILE A 12 -5.63 -5.20 -0.79
N ASP A 13 -4.97 -5.09 -1.95
CA ASP A 13 -3.57 -5.46 -2.12
C ASP A 13 -2.65 -4.40 -1.50
N ILE A 14 -1.61 -4.86 -0.80
CA ILE A 14 -0.65 -3.99 -0.10
C ILE A 14 0.64 -3.91 -0.91
N PHE A 15 1.08 -2.69 -1.21
CA PHE A 15 2.28 -2.38 -1.99
C PHE A 15 3.37 -1.64 -1.19
N GLY A 16 3.10 -1.36 0.08
CA GLY A 16 4.11 -0.82 0.99
C GLY A 16 3.76 -1.06 2.44
N ILE A 17 4.78 -1.13 3.27
CA ILE A 17 4.70 -1.19 4.73
C ILE A 17 5.74 -0.21 5.23
N TYR A 18 5.36 0.74 6.06
CA TYR A 18 6.33 1.65 6.67
C TYR A 18 5.99 1.92 8.12
N TRP A 19 7.03 2.29 8.86
CA TRP A 19 6.94 2.57 10.28
C TRP A 19 7.18 4.05 10.53
N VAL A 20 6.34 4.62 11.38
CA VAL A 20 6.47 5.99 11.85
C VAL A 20 6.35 6.02 13.36
N LEU A 21 7.13 6.89 14.01
CA LEU A 21 6.93 7.16 15.43
C LEU A 21 5.65 8.01 15.57
N SER A 22 4.80 7.68 16.54
CA SER A 22 3.62 8.49 16.85
C SER A 22 4.03 9.91 17.20
N VAL A 23 3.14 10.89 16.96
CA VAL A 23 3.43 12.32 17.15
C VAL A 23 3.90 12.64 18.58
N ASP A 24 3.38 11.91 19.57
CA ASP A 24 3.76 12.05 20.97
C ASP A 24 4.94 11.18 21.41
N GLY A 25 5.59 10.47 20.48
CA GLY A 25 6.73 9.61 20.74
C GLY A 25 6.43 8.32 21.51
N SER A 26 5.16 8.02 21.78
CA SER A 26 4.77 6.93 22.68
C SER A 26 4.80 5.53 22.04
N CYS A 27 4.68 5.43 20.71
CA CYS A 27 4.69 4.14 20.03
C CYS A 27 5.18 4.25 18.58
N THR A 28 5.56 3.12 17.99
CA THR A 28 5.78 3.00 16.55
C THR A 28 4.51 2.47 15.90
N GLU A 29 4.00 3.21 14.92
CA GLU A 29 2.83 2.87 14.14
C GLU A 29 3.26 2.13 12.87
N THR A 30 2.62 1.01 12.59
CA THR A 30 2.78 0.26 11.35
C THR A 30 1.67 0.70 10.40
N ILE A 31 2.07 1.21 9.24
CA ILE A 31 1.15 1.68 8.21
C ILE A 31 1.35 0.82 6.96
N LEU A 32 0.26 0.28 6.44
CA LEU A 32 0.21 -0.42 5.17
C LEU A 32 -0.24 0.56 4.08
N LEU A 33 0.40 0.51 2.91
CA LEU A 33 -0.04 1.24 1.71
C LEU A 33 -0.80 0.27 0.83
N GLY A 34 -2.13 0.39 0.86
CA GLY A 34 -3.02 -0.42 0.05
C GLY A 34 -3.41 0.28 -1.24
N LEU A 35 -3.80 -0.48 -2.26
CA LEU A 35 -4.37 0.04 -3.50
C LEU A 35 -5.82 -0.46 -3.64
N PRO A 36 -6.82 0.23 -3.06
CA PRO A 36 -8.22 -0.12 -3.29
C PRO A 36 -8.60 0.15 -4.74
N LYS A 37 -9.49 -0.67 -5.29
CA LYS A 37 -10.02 -0.48 -6.64
C LYS A 37 -10.67 0.92 -6.78
N ASN A 38 -10.40 1.63 -7.88
CA ASN A 38 -10.83 2.99 -8.19
C ASN A 38 -10.44 4.07 -7.16
N SER A 39 -9.40 3.85 -6.35
CA SER A 39 -8.97 4.85 -5.36
C SER A 39 -8.16 6.00 -6.00
N GLY A 40 -7.51 5.75 -7.14
CA GLY A 40 -6.64 6.72 -7.82
C GLY A 40 -5.25 6.85 -7.20
N GLY A 41 -4.91 6.05 -6.18
CA GLY A 41 -3.64 6.17 -5.46
C GLY A 41 -3.49 5.18 -4.32
N LEU A 42 -2.37 5.28 -3.59
CA LEU A 42 -2.10 4.43 -2.43
C LEU A 42 -2.78 5.02 -1.18
N VAL A 43 -3.56 4.17 -0.50
CA VAL A 43 -4.29 4.53 0.72
C VAL A 43 -3.53 3.98 1.95
N PRO A 44 -3.20 4.81 2.95
CA PRO A 44 -2.59 4.36 4.18
C PRO A 44 -3.62 3.69 5.10
N TYR A 45 -3.28 2.51 5.63
CA TYR A 45 -4.03 1.78 6.65
C TYR A 45 -3.14 1.58 7.87
N ARG A 46 -3.49 2.21 8.99
CA ARG A 46 -2.76 2.11 10.25
C ARG A 46 -3.26 0.89 11.03
N ILE A 47 -2.39 -0.09 11.22
CA ILE A 47 -2.75 -1.36 11.88
C ILE A 47 -2.22 -1.50 13.31
N THR A 48 -1.33 -0.60 13.73
CA THR A 48 -0.88 -0.46 15.13
C THR A 48 -0.87 1.01 15.54
N GLY A 49 -0.92 1.28 16.85
CA GLY A 49 -0.92 2.63 17.40
C GLY A 49 -2.19 2.92 18.21
N LYS A 50 -2.50 4.21 18.39
CA LYS A 50 -3.66 4.64 19.19
C LYS A 50 -4.97 4.63 18.42
N VAL A 51 -4.91 4.92 17.13
CA VAL A 51 -6.05 4.89 16.21
C VAL A 51 -5.72 3.84 15.17
N ILE A 52 -6.49 2.76 15.09
CA ILE A 52 -6.25 1.70 14.12
C ILE A 52 -7.44 1.61 13.17
N ASP A 53 -7.14 1.33 11.90
CA ASP A 53 -8.17 1.03 10.91
C ASP A 53 -8.70 -0.38 11.15
N SER A 54 -10.02 -0.55 11.00
CA SER A 54 -10.68 -1.85 11.16
C SER A 54 -10.47 -2.72 9.93
N VAL A 55 -9.34 -3.44 9.91
CA VAL A 55 -8.94 -4.32 8.81
C VAL A 55 -8.42 -5.66 9.33
N ASP A 56 -8.67 -6.73 8.57
CA ASP A 56 -8.11 -8.06 8.83
C ASP A 56 -6.96 -8.34 7.86
N ILE A 57 -5.84 -8.87 8.36
CA ILE A 57 -4.78 -9.41 7.49
C ILE A 57 -5.21 -10.80 7.03
N ILE A 58 -5.50 -10.93 5.73
CA ILE A 58 -5.99 -12.19 5.15
C ILE A 58 -4.93 -12.94 4.37
N GLU A 59 -3.88 -12.25 3.91
CA GLU A 59 -2.71 -12.85 3.28
C GLU A 59 -1.46 -12.14 3.82
N PRO A 60 -0.72 -12.75 4.77
CA PRO A 60 0.33 -12.06 5.51
C PRO A 60 1.69 -12.01 4.80
N SER A 61 1.88 -12.81 3.73
CA SER A 61 3.17 -12.91 3.05
C SER A 61 3.46 -11.67 2.19
N VAL A 62 4.65 -11.11 2.35
CA VAL A 62 5.22 -10.13 1.42
C VAL A 62 5.80 -10.91 0.24
N PRO A 63 5.32 -10.69 -1.00
CA PRO A 63 5.83 -11.41 -2.16
C PRO A 63 7.21 -10.88 -2.58
N ASP A 64 7.85 -11.59 -3.52
CA ASP A 64 9.08 -11.11 -4.15
C ASP A 64 8.87 -9.74 -4.83
N GLY A 65 9.96 -9.02 -5.05
CA GLY A 65 9.92 -7.69 -5.69
C GLY A 65 9.67 -6.53 -4.73
N PHE A 66 9.64 -6.78 -3.42
CA PHE A 66 9.69 -5.72 -2.42
C PHE A 66 11.13 -5.43 -1.98
N ILE A 67 11.44 -4.16 -1.75
CA ILE A 67 12.76 -3.71 -1.29
C ILE A 67 12.63 -2.83 -0.03
N TYR A 68 13.67 -2.83 0.79
CA TYR A 68 13.77 -1.89 1.90
C TYR A 68 14.20 -0.51 1.38
N TYR A 69 13.46 0.54 1.77
CA TYR A 69 13.73 1.93 1.43
C TYR A 69 13.34 2.85 2.59
N TYR A 70 14.29 3.66 3.06
CA TYR A 70 14.19 4.47 4.29
C TYR A 70 13.67 3.67 5.50
N SER A 71 12.42 3.89 5.92
CA SER A 71 11.80 3.27 7.08
C SER A 71 10.66 2.33 6.71
N GLY A 72 10.76 1.69 5.54
CA GLY A 72 9.72 0.80 5.05
C GLY A 72 10.19 -0.22 4.03
N ILE A 73 9.29 -1.12 3.72
CA ILE A 73 9.41 -2.15 2.68
C ILE A 73 8.35 -1.82 1.63
N HIS A 74 8.77 -1.62 0.39
CA HIS A 74 7.92 -1.14 -0.69
C HIS A 74 8.07 -2.02 -1.92
N HIS A 75 7.02 -2.11 -2.73
CA HIS A 75 7.13 -2.67 -4.07
C HIS A 75 8.24 -1.91 -4.84
N LYS A 76 9.20 -2.63 -5.43
CA LYS A 76 10.41 -2.04 -6.03
C LYS A 76 10.10 -0.89 -6.99
N SER A 77 9.06 -1.04 -7.81
CA SER A 77 8.69 -0.07 -8.84
C SER A 77 8.21 1.26 -8.27
N LEU A 78 7.70 1.28 -7.04
CA LEU A 78 7.37 2.54 -6.34
C LEU A 78 8.61 3.40 -6.13
N ILE A 79 9.77 2.77 -5.97
CA ILE A 79 11.05 3.42 -5.70
C ILE A 79 11.83 3.63 -6.99
N GLU A 80 11.99 2.58 -7.80
CA GLU A 80 12.78 2.62 -9.05
C GLU A 80 12.19 3.57 -10.09
N GLU A 81 10.87 3.74 -10.13
CA GLU A 81 10.19 4.68 -11.02
C GLU A 81 9.73 5.97 -10.33
N ASN A 82 10.16 6.20 -9.07
CA ASN A 82 9.83 7.39 -8.29
C ASN A 82 8.31 7.68 -8.20
N LEU A 83 7.49 6.64 -7.99
CA LEU A 83 6.02 6.75 -8.00
C LEU A 83 5.42 6.92 -6.60
N LEU A 84 6.18 6.66 -5.54
CA LEU A 84 5.64 6.55 -4.18
C LEU A 84 4.90 7.81 -3.71
N ASP A 85 5.52 8.99 -3.84
CA ASP A 85 4.93 10.23 -3.36
C ASP A 85 3.76 10.67 -4.25
N ASP A 86 3.92 10.61 -5.57
CA ASP A 86 2.88 10.92 -6.55
C ASP A 86 1.61 10.06 -6.35
N LEU A 87 1.77 8.77 -6.07
CA LEU A 87 0.64 7.87 -5.77
C LEU A 87 -0.04 8.16 -4.43
N ARG A 88 0.67 8.73 -3.45
CA ARG A 88 0.08 9.17 -2.18
C ARG A 88 -0.65 10.50 -2.33
N GLU A 89 -0.29 11.28 -3.34
CA GLU A 89 -0.92 12.54 -3.73
C GLU A 89 -2.02 12.37 -4.78
N TYR A 90 -2.34 11.12 -5.16
CA TYR A 90 -3.37 10.76 -6.15
C TYR A 90 -3.10 11.34 -7.55
N ASP A 91 -1.84 11.42 -7.96
CA ASP A 91 -1.49 11.79 -9.33
C ASP A 91 -1.96 10.71 -10.31
N GLU A 92 -2.76 11.13 -11.29
CA GLU A 92 -3.38 10.23 -12.26
C GLU A 92 -2.34 9.58 -13.20
N THR A 93 -1.23 10.27 -13.50
CA THR A 93 -0.20 9.76 -14.39
C THR A 93 0.60 8.66 -13.70
N ALA A 94 1.01 8.89 -12.45
CA ALA A 94 1.67 7.90 -11.62
C ALA A 94 0.76 6.70 -11.35
N TYR A 95 -0.54 6.93 -11.11
CA TYR A 95 -1.53 5.86 -10.94
C TYR A 95 -1.61 4.96 -12.18
N LYS A 96 -1.78 5.55 -13.37
CA LYS A 96 -1.79 4.79 -14.62
C LYS A 96 -0.50 4.03 -14.84
N ARG A 97 0.65 4.65 -14.59
CA ARG A 97 1.96 4.01 -14.73
C ARG A 97 2.09 2.80 -13.81
N PHE A 98 1.67 2.94 -12.56
CA PHE A 98 1.74 1.83 -11.61
C PHE A 98 0.77 0.70 -12.00
N LEU A 99 -0.43 0.99 -12.48
CA LEU A 99 -1.35 -0.03 -12.99
C LEU A 99 -0.78 -0.80 -14.17
N GLU A 100 -0.08 -0.14 -15.11
CA GLU A 100 0.59 -0.81 -16.23
C GLU A 100 1.63 -1.83 -15.74
N ILE A 101 2.45 -1.42 -14.75
CA ILE A 101 3.48 -2.27 -14.14
C ILE A 101 2.82 -3.49 -13.50
N LEU A 102 1.84 -3.27 -12.64
CA LEU A 102 1.16 -4.35 -11.92
C LEU A 102 0.43 -5.32 -12.87
N LYS A 103 -0.15 -4.82 -13.96
CA LYS A 103 -0.77 -5.67 -15.00
C LYS A 103 0.27 -6.49 -15.76
N ALA A 104 1.42 -5.90 -16.10
CA ALA A 104 2.51 -6.61 -16.77
C ALA A 104 3.11 -7.72 -15.89
N GLU A 105 3.11 -7.53 -14.57
CA GLU A 105 3.56 -8.53 -13.58
C GLU A 105 2.50 -9.61 -13.29
N GLY A 106 1.24 -9.41 -13.69
CA GLY A 106 0.12 -10.27 -13.30
C GLY A 106 -0.27 -10.13 -11.83
N SER A 107 0.18 -9.06 -11.16
CA SER A 107 -0.07 -8.77 -9.76
C SER A 107 -1.52 -8.33 -9.50
N ILE A 108 -2.19 -7.78 -10.51
CA ILE A 108 -3.59 -7.36 -10.48
C ILE A 108 -4.35 -7.84 -11.72
N ASP A 109 -5.68 -7.82 -11.63
CA ASP A 109 -6.57 -8.12 -12.75
C ASP A 109 -6.37 -7.12 -13.92
N PRO A 110 -6.38 -7.56 -15.19
CA PRO A 110 -6.37 -6.67 -16.35
C PRO A 110 -7.42 -5.55 -16.31
N ASP A 111 -8.59 -5.82 -15.73
CA ASP A 111 -9.73 -4.90 -15.58
C ASP A 111 -9.70 -4.13 -14.25
N PHE A 112 -8.55 -4.09 -13.57
CA PHE A 112 -8.31 -3.23 -12.42
C PHE A 112 -8.16 -1.77 -12.88
N TYR A 113 -9.03 -0.90 -12.39
CA TYR A 113 -9.09 0.55 -12.62
C TYR A 113 -9.35 1.24 -11.27
#